data_AF-A0A2N5Y114-F1
#
_entry.id   AF-A0A2N5Y114-F1
#
_cell.length_a   1.000
_cell.length_b   1.000
_cell.length_c   1.000
_cell.angle_alpha   90.00
_cell.angle_beta   90.00
_cell.angle_gamma   90.00
#
_symmetry.space_group_name_H-M   'P 1'
#
loop_
_entity.id
_entity.type
_entity.pdbx_description
1 polymer ?
#
loop_
_entity_poly.entity_id
_entity_poly.type
_entity_poly.pdbx_seq_one_letter_code
_entity_poly.pdbx_strand_id
1 'polypeptide(L)'
;MEEIYLFHDRTYLSKYFKSFDKVNLIEDGRANYQGRKIVRNYLKRTLRFVLGYSYQYQFLGESSEISSVYLMKPEYAPCCIKGKVKPLTEFVNRLSNDTVRTIISFFRVEAMESNAILVLTQGLDIAGLCSKKDKLNIYYVLVQKLLDYYSPKIVVKIHPSEDIKEYTKLFAGFSRVTIISGHVPFEAISLKIDGKHDLKVYSLRTSSFSLGPNSSVNVLNLIDSVDMWTRFSSDEILETAINELVRLYDQNL
;
A
#
# COMPACT_ATOMS: atom_id res chain seq x y z
N MET A 1 0.43 -33.37 2.39
CA MET A 1 1.52 -32.38 2.32
C MET A 1 0.98 -31.13 2.94
N GLU A 2 1.55 -30.70 4.04
CA GLU A 2 1.06 -29.53 4.78
C GLU A 2 1.61 -28.26 4.14
N GLU A 3 0.72 -27.39 3.69
CA GLU A 3 1.05 -26.12 3.05
C GLU A 3 0.67 -24.97 3.97
N ILE A 4 1.58 -24.03 4.16
CA ILE A 4 1.36 -22.83 4.97
C ILE A 4 1.74 -21.56 4.23
N TYR A 5 1.04 -20.48 4.56
CA TYR A 5 1.29 -19.14 4.05
C TYR A 5 1.68 -18.23 5.19
N LEU A 6 2.82 -17.56 5.03
CA LEU A 6 3.36 -16.59 5.97
C LEU A 6 3.38 -15.22 5.27
N PHE A 7 3.24 -14.14 6.05
CA PHE A 7 3.48 -12.79 5.54
C PHE A 7 4.92 -12.35 5.80
N HIS A 8 5.56 -12.90 6.83
CA HIS A 8 6.91 -12.50 7.21
C HIS A 8 7.72 -13.68 7.77
N ASP A 9 8.79 -14.10 7.08
CA ASP A 9 9.59 -15.30 7.40
C ASP A 9 10.72 -15.08 8.44
N ARG A 10 10.72 -13.92 9.11
CA ARG A 10 11.78 -13.52 10.06
C ARG A 10 11.27 -13.23 11.47
N THR A 11 9.96 -13.26 11.68
CA THR A 11 9.38 -13.12 13.02
C THR A 11 9.72 -14.37 13.84
N TYR A 12 9.72 -14.24 15.17
CA TYR A 12 9.95 -15.39 16.05
C TYR A 12 8.97 -16.53 15.74
N LEU A 13 7.69 -16.19 15.58
CA LEU A 13 6.63 -17.14 15.28
C LEU A 13 6.82 -17.84 13.93
N SER A 14 7.26 -17.13 12.90
CA SER A 14 7.49 -17.72 11.58
C SER A 14 8.50 -18.87 11.58
N LYS A 15 9.42 -18.92 12.55
CA LYS A 15 10.41 -20.00 12.67
C LYS A 15 9.78 -21.35 12.97
N TYR A 16 8.69 -21.38 13.73
CA TYR A 16 7.96 -22.62 14.02
C TYR A 16 7.32 -23.21 12.76
N PHE A 17 6.84 -22.34 11.88
CA PHE A 17 6.15 -22.75 10.66
C PHE A 17 7.08 -23.14 9.51
N LYS A 18 8.40 -22.96 9.67
CA LYS A 18 9.39 -23.32 8.65
C LYS A 18 9.68 -24.81 8.54
N SER A 19 9.21 -25.61 9.50
CA SER A 19 9.32 -27.07 9.45
C SER A 19 8.26 -27.75 8.58
N PHE A 20 7.29 -27.00 8.05
CA PHE A 20 6.23 -27.53 7.18
C PHE A 20 6.80 -27.90 5.80
N ASP A 21 6.17 -28.87 5.13
CA ASP A 21 6.62 -29.37 3.82
C ASP A 21 6.70 -28.26 2.76
N LYS A 22 5.73 -27.35 2.78
CA LYS A 22 5.60 -26.28 1.80
C LYS A 22 5.27 -24.95 2.46
N VAL A 23 6.29 -24.10 2.55
CA VAL A 23 6.19 -22.79 3.20
C VAL A 23 6.20 -21.71 2.13
N ASN A 24 5.09 -21.00 2.01
CA ASN A 24 4.94 -19.92 1.06
C ASN A 24 4.96 -18.57 1.78
N LEU A 25 5.56 -17.58 1.13
CA LEU A 25 5.50 -16.20 1.59
C LEU A 25 4.50 -15.43 0.72
N ILE A 26 3.54 -14.75 1.33
CA ILE A 26 2.71 -13.74 0.68
C ILE A 26 3.38 -12.38 0.92
N GLU A 27 3.30 -11.50 -0.07
CA GLU A 27 3.82 -10.13 0.03
C GLU A 27 3.40 -9.43 1.33
N ASP A 28 4.38 -8.91 2.06
CA ASP A 28 4.20 -8.01 3.22
C ASP A 28 4.11 -6.55 2.76
N GLY A 29 4.82 -6.23 1.67
CA GLY A 29 4.84 -4.93 1.02
C GLY A 29 6.24 -4.57 0.55
N ARG A 30 6.66 -3.30 0.76
CA ARG A 30 7.99 -2.80 0.32
C ARG A 30 9.17 -3.62 0.85
N ALA A 31 9.01 -4.29 1.99
CA ALA A 31 10.05 -5.12 2.61
C ALA A 31 10.51 -6.27 1.70
N ASN A 32 9.62 -6.81 0.86
CA ASN A 32 9.97 -7.86 -0.11
C ASN A 32 10.93 -7.37 -1.20
N TYR A 33 10.85 -6.09 -1.57
CA TYR A 33 11.56 -5.50 -2.71
C TYR A 33 12.89 -4.84 -2.32
N GLN A 34 12.93 -4.11 -1.22
CA GLN A 34 14.08 -3.25 -0.89
C GLN A 34 15.15 -3.94 -0.04
N GLY A 35 14.77 -5.02 0.66
CA GLY A 35 15.65 -5.71 1.58
C GLY A 35 16.03 -4.86 2.80
N ARG A 36 16.33 -5.53 3.90
CA ARG A 36 16.78 -4.87 5.13
C ARG A 36 18.30 -4.77 5.13
N LYS A 37 18.83 -3.54 5.24
CA LYS A 37 20.27 -3.31 5.37
C LYS A 37 20.81 -3.94 6.66
N ILE A 38 21.92 -4.66 6.54
CA ILE A 38 22.63 -5.24 7.68
C ILE A 38 23.63 -4.20 8.19
N VAL A 39 23.26 -3.54 9.29
CA VAL A 39 24.02 -2.47 9.92
C VAL A 39 24.82 -3.01 11.10
N ARG A 40 26.13 -2.68 11.16
CA ARG A 40 27.02 -2.90 12.31
C ARG A 40 27.14 -4.35 12.82
N ASN A 41 26.83 -5.36 12.00
CA ASN A 41 26.97 -6.78 12.38
C ASN A 41 27.93 -7.52 11.43
N TYR A 42 29.23 -7.36 11.65
CA TYR A 42 30.28 -7.94 10.79
C TYR A 42 30.21 -9.47 10.72
N LEU A 43 29.99 -10.14 11.86
CA LEU A 43 29.87 -11.60 11.90
C LEU A 43 28.74 -12.11 11.00
N LYS A 44 27.56 -11.48 11.08
CA LYS A 44 26.41 -11.81 10.22
C LYS A 44 26.71 -11.56 8.74
N ARG A 45 27.44 -10.49 8.41
CA ARG A 45 27.83 -10.19 7.02
C ARG A 45 28.74 -11.29 6.47
N THR A 46 29.75 -11.68 7.23
CA THR A 46 30.68 -12.74 6.84
C THR A 46 29.98 -14.08 6.67
N LEU A 47 29.14 -14.48 7.63
CA LEU A 47 28.39 -15.73 7.55
C LEU A 47 27.51 -15.76 6.29
N ARG A 48 26.82 -14.65 5.98
CA ARG A 48 25.98 -14.56 4.78
C ARG A 48 26.78 -14.66 3.50
N PHE A 49 27.93 -14.00 3.43
CA PHE A 49 28.83 -14.11 2.29
C PHE A 49 29.26 -15.55 2.03
N VAL A 50 29.67 -16.27 3.08
CA VAL A 50 30.05 -17.70 3.00
C VAL A 50 28.88 -18.57 2.55
N LEU A 51 27.66 -18.25 3.00
CA LEU A 51 26.44 -18.94 2.62
C LEU A 51 25.87 -18.51 1.25
N GLY A 52 26.58 -17.67 0.48
CA GLY A 52 26.15 -17.23 -0.86
C GLY A 52 25.02 -16.19 -0.86
N TYR A 53 24.69 -15.62 0.30
CA TYR A 53 23.70 -14.54 0.41
C TYR A 53 24.35 -13.16 0.28
N SER A 54 23.53 -12.14 -0.02
CA SER A 54 23.99 -10.75 0.06
C SER A 54 24.47 -10.43 1.47
N TYR A 55 25.74 -10.03 1.59
CA TYR A 55 26.32 -9.62 2.86
C TYR A 55 25.82 -8.23 3.31
N GLN A 56 25.30 -7.41 2.40
CA GLN A 56 24.84 -6.06 2.72
C GLN A 56 23.35 -6.00 3.07
N TYR A 57 22.55 -6.84 2.42
CA TYR A 57 21.09 -6.82 2.50
C TYR A 57 20.53 -8.19 2.84
N GLN A 58 19.41 -8.20 3.55
CA GLN A 58 18.63 -9.39 3.84
C GLN A 58 17.23 -9.22 3.26
N PHE A 59 16.83 -10.15 2.40
CA PHE A 59 15.51 -10.12 1.77
C PHE A 59 14.58 -11.12 2.46
N LEU A 60 13.27 -10.88 2.35
CA LEU A 60 12.25 -11.84 2.75
C LEU A 60 12.19 -12.96 1.71
N GLY A 61 12.04 -14.20 2.16
CA GLY A 61 11.91 -15.36 1.25
C GLY A 61 13.22 -15.92 0.68
N GLU A 62 14.39 -15.35 1.00
CA GLU A 62 15.69 -15.88 0.56
C GLU A 62 16.06 -17.22 1.23
N SER A 63 15.40 -17.63 2.33
CA SER A 63 15.68 -18.91 2.97
C SER A 63 15.37 -20.08 2.04
N SER A 64 16.18 -21.13 2.07
CA SER A 64 15.91 -22.39 1.35
C SER A 64 14.59 -23.03 1.79
N GLU A 65 14.19 -22.83 3.04
CA GLU A 65 12.94 -23.32 3.63
C GLU A 65 11.68 -22.71 2.98
N ILE A 66 11.80 -21.58 2.30
CA ILE A 66 10.68 -20.95 1.60
C ILE A 66 10.57 -21.53 0.21
N SER A 67 9.43 -22.13 -0.08
CA SER A 67 9.12 -22.81 -1.35
C SER A 67 8.72 -21.83 -2.45
N SER A 68 7.91 -20.83 -2.14
CA SER A 68 7.48 -19.80 -3.09
C SER A 68 7.25 -18.46 -2.42
N VAL A 69 7.42 -17.38 -3.18
CA VAL A 69 7.16 -15.99 -2.74
C VAL A 69 6.16 -15.36 -3.71
N TYR A 70 4.95 -15.07 -3.24
CA TYR A 70 3.90 -14.49 -4.05
C TYR A 70 3.92 -12.97 -3.95
N LEU A 71 4.20 -12.30 -5.07
CA LEU A 71 4.35 -10.85 -5.16
C LEU A 71 3.34 -10.25 -6.13
N MET A 72 2.85 -9.05 -5.84
CA MET A 72 2.02 -8.29 -6.76
C MET A 72 2.80 -7.87 -8.01
N LYS A 73 4.08 -7.54 -7.85
CA LYS A 73 4.96 -7.12 -8.95
C LYS A 73 6.23 -7.98 -9.04
N PRO A 74 6.12 -9.24 -9.52
CA PRO A 74 7.24 -10.18 -9.64
C PRO A 74 8.49 -9.63 -10.34
N GLU A 75 8.31 -8.71 -11.28
CA GLU A 75 9.36 -8.09 -12.08
C GLU A 75 10.36 -7.25 -11.25
N TYR A 76 9.92 -6.71 -10.11
CA TYR A 76 10.79 -5.95 -9.19
C TYR A 76 11.44 -6.82 -8.11
N ALA A 77 11.23 -8.15 -8.15
CA ALA A 77 11.79 -9.03 -7.14
C ALA A 77 13.33 -9.03 -7.17
N PRO A 78 14.00 -9.08 -6.00
CA PRO A 78 15.44 -9.18 -5.94
C PRO A 78 15.93 -10.49 -6.55
N CYS A 79 17.08 -10.45 -7.24
CA CYS A 79 17.61 -11.60 -7.97
C CYS A 79 17.75 -12.86 -7.10
N CYS A 80 18.04 -12.70 -5.80
CA CYS A 80 18.24 -13.82 -4.88
C CYS A 80 16.98 -14.65 -4.60
N ILE A 81 15.77 -14.11 -4.82
CA ILE A 81 14.51 -14.85 -4.63
C ILE A 81 13.78 -15.12 -5.93
N LYS A 82 14.23 -14.54 -7.06
CA LYS A 82 13.51 -14.51 -8.34
C LYS A 82 13.07 -15.91 -8.83
N GLY A 83 13.90 -16.94 -8.61
CA GLY A 83 13.57 -18.33 -8.97
C GLY A 83 12.42 -18.96 -8.17
N LYS A 84 11.96 -18.32 -7.09
CA LYS A 84 10.85 -18.77 -6.24
C LYS A 84 9.62 -17.88 -6.36
N VAL A 85 9.70 -16.81 -7.14
CA VAL A 85 8.65 -15.79 -7.20
C VAL A 85 7.51 -16.27 -8.07
N LYS A 86 6.29 -16.02 -7.60
CA LYS A 86 5.04 -16.24 -8.34
C LYS A 86 4.18 -14.99 -8.29
N PRO A 87 3.35 -14.73 -9.31
CA PRO A 87 2.40 -13.62 -9.27
C PRO A 87 1.32 -13.87 -8.20
N LEU A 88 1.12 -12.91 -7.31
CA LEU A 88 0.04 -12.96 -6.30
C LEU A 88 -1.36 -12.90 -6.97
N THR A 89 -1.43 -12.36 -8.19
CA THR A 89 -2.65 -12.36 -9.01
C THR A 89 -3.17 -13.77 -9.33
N GLU A 90 -2.35 -14.81 -9.21
CA GLU A 90 -2.82 -16.21 -9.30
C GLU A 90 -3.89 -16.55 -8.27
N PHE A 91 -3.83 -15.96 -7.06
CA PHE A 91 -4.87 -16.15 -6.04
C PHE A 91 -6.08 -15.28 -6.35
N VAL A 92 -5.83 -14.00 -6.64
CA VAL A 92 -6.89 -12.99 -6.82
C VAL A 92 -7.79 -13.35 -7.99
N ASN A 93 -7.21 -13.76 -9.12
CA ASN A 93 -7.94 -14.10 -10.34
C ASN A 93 -8.77 -15.40 -10.19
N ARG A 94 -8.52 -16.20 -9.14
CA ARG A 94 -9.27 -17.42 -8.84
C ARG A 94 -10.35 -17.21 -7.78
N LEU A 95 -10.50 -16.00 -7.23
CA LEU A 95 -11.54 -15.74 -6.24
C LEU A 95 -12.91 -15.86 -6.90
N SER A 96 -13.77 -16.68 -6.31
CA SER A 96 -15.17 -16.75 -6.70
C SER A 96 -15.90 -15.46 -6.32
N ASN A 97 -16.99 -15.13 -7.03
CA ASN A 97 -17.85 -14.00 -6.66
C ASN A 97 -18.37 -14.13 -5.22
N ASP A 98 -18.60 -15.35 -4.72
CA ASP A 98 -19.02 -15.59 -3.33
C ASP A 98 -17.90 -15.23 -2.35
N THR A 99 -16.66 -15.67 -2.62
CA THR A 99 -15.50 -15.30 -1.81
C THR A 99 -15.28 -13.79 -1.78
N VAL A 100 -15.39 -13.12 -2.93
CA VAL A 100 -15.29 -11.66 -3.01
C VAL A 100 -16.39 -11.00 -2.17
N ARG A 101 -17.64 -11.46 -2.28
CA ARG A 101 -18.76 -10.98 -1.46
C ARG A 101 -18.50 -11.18 0.04
N THR A 102 -17.97 -12.33 0.45
CA THR A 102 -17.60 -12.60 1.85
C THR A 102 -16.54 -11.63 2.34
N ILE A 103 -15.45 -11.42 1.59
CA ILE A 103 -14.36 -10.49 1.95
C ILE A 103 -14.91 -9.07 2.10
N ILE A 104 -15.65 -8.58 1.11
CA ILE A 104 -16.27 -7.24 1.11
C ILE A 104 -17.20 -7.07 2.32
N SER A 105 -17.97 -8.12 2.67
CA SER A 105 -18.89 -8.09 3.81
C SER A 105 -18.15 -8.06 5.15
N PHE A 106 -17.04 -8.79 5.28
CA PHE A 106 -16.23 -8.83 6.50
C PHE A 106 -15.69 -7.44 6.85
N PHE A 107 -15.22 -6.71 5.84
CA PHE A 107 -14.71 -5.34 6.00
C PHE A 107 -15.78 -4.25 5.88
N ARG A 108 -17.06 -4.62 5.69
CA ARG A 108 -18.19 -3.68 5.55
C ARG A 108 -17.92 -2.61 4.49
N VAL A 109 -17.35 -3.00 3.35
CA VAL A 109 -17.03 -2.07 2.27
C VAL A 109 -18.33 -1.51 1.68
N GLU A 110 -18.55 -0.21 1.85
CA GLU A 110 -19.73 0.50 1.32
C GLU A 110 -19.66 0.66 -0.21
N ALA A 111 -20.79 0.93 -0.86
CA ALA A 111 -20.79 1.16 -2.30
C ALA A 111 -20.17 2.54 -2.58
N MET A 112 -19.29 2.61 -3.58
CA MET A 112 -18.75 3.88 -4.05
C MET A 112 -19.40 4.24 -5.38
N GLU A 113 -19.59 5.53 -5.60
CA GLU A 113 -20.05 6.03 -6.89
C GLU A 113 -18.97 5.78 -7.94
N SER A 114 -19.40 5.44 -9.15
CA SER A 114 -18.52 5.02 -10.25
C SER A 114 -17.51 6.09 -10.68
N ASN A 115 -17.81 7.37 -10.46
CA ASN A 115 -16.94 8.49 -10.77
C ASN A 115 -16.23 9.08 -9.54
N ALA A 116 -16.40 8.49 -8.35
CA ALA A 116 -15.78 9.02 -7.14
C ALA A 116 -14.25 8.99 -7.22
N ILE A 117 -13.61 10.00 -6.62
CA ILE A 117 -12.16 10.03 -6.43
C ILE A 117 -11.86 9.59 -5.00
N LEU A 118 -10.96 8.62 -4.85
CA LEU A 118 -10.51 8.16 -3.54
C LEU A 118 -9.20 8.84 -3.15
N VAL A 119 -9.11 9.34 -1.93
CA VAL A 119 -7.88 9.89 -1.32
C VAL A 119 -7.48 8.98 -0.17
N LEU A 120 -6.25 8.48 -0.19
CA LEU A 120 -5.68 7.69 0.90
C LEU A 120 -4.86 8.60 1.82
N THR A 121 -5.20 8.63 3.10
CA THR A 121 -4.40 9.36 4.09
C THR A 121 -3.23 8.51 4.63
N GLN A 122 -2.35 9.17 5.38
CA GLN A 122 -1.11 8.64 5.92
C GLN A 122 -0.87 9.27 7.28
N GLY A 123 -0.49 8.45 8.27
CA GLY A 123 -0.16 8.90 9.62
C GLY A 123 1.19 9.63 9.69
N LEU A 124 1.33 10.77 9.02
CA LEU A 124 2.57 11.56 8.95
C LEU A 124 3.03 12.05 10.33
N ASP A 125 2.09 12.51 11.15
CA ASP A 125 2.33 12.99 12.51
C ASP A 125 2.69 11.84 13.45
N ILE A 126 2.04 10.69 13.30
CA ILE A 126 2.33 9.46 14.05
C ILE A 126 3.72 8.92 13.69
N ALA A 127 4.14 9.07 12.44
CA ALA A 127 5.49 8.76 11.97
C ALA A 127 6.55 9.78 12.43
N GLY A 128 6.15 10.88 13.08
CA GLY A 128 7.05 11.93 13.56
C GLY A 128 7.59 12.85 12.45
N LEU A 129 6.95 12.86 11.28
CA LEU A 129 7.39 13.67 10.13
C LEU A 129 6.94 15.13 10.23
N CYS A 130 5.76 15.39 10.80
CA CYS A 130 5.23 16.74 11.00
C CYS A 130 4.29 16.82 12.19
N SER A 131 3.80 18.04 12.49
CA SER A 131 2.74 18.18 13.49
C SER A 131 1.40 17.68 12.95
N LYS A 132 0.49 17.28 13.86
CA LYS A 132 -0.89 16.94 13.50
C LYS A 132 -1.57 18.06 12.71
N LYS A 133 -1.34 19.32 13.10
CA LYS A 133 -1.90 20.50 12.43
C LYS A 133 -1.45 20.56 10.97
N ASP A 134 -0.16 20.36 10.72
CA ASP A 134 0.39 20.43 9.35
C ASP A 134 -0.14 19.29 8.48
N LYS A 135 -0.20 18.07 9.02
CA LYS A 135 -0.81 16.92 8.34
C LYS A 135 -2.26 17.19 7.94
N LEU A 136 -3.08 17.68 8.87
CA LEU A 136 -4.48 18.00 8.59
C LEU A 136 -4.59 19.13 7.56
N ASN A 137 -3.69 20.13 7.60
CA ASN A 137 -3.62 21.18 6.59
C ASN A 137 -3.30 20.61 5.19
N ILE A 138 -2.33 19.69 5.08
CA ILE A 138 -1.99 19.03 3.81
C ILE A 138 -3.23 18.37 3.20
N TYR A 139 -3.94 17.54 3.97
CA TYR A 139 -5.12 16.85 3.46
C TYR A 139 -6.29 17.78 3.19
N TYR A 140 -6.48 18.83 4.00
CA TYR A 140 -7.50 19.84 3.77
C TYR A 140 -7.31 20.52 2.42
N VAL A 141 -6.11 21.05 2.17
CA VAL A 141 -5.79 21.77 0.93
C VAL A 141 -5.86 20.82 -0.28
N LEU A 142 -5.34 19.60 -0.14
CA LEU A 142 -5.41 18.60 -1.21
C LEU A 142 -6.86 18.27 -1.61
N VAL A 143 -7.72 17.98 -0.63
CA VAL A 143 -9.13 17.67 -0.88
C VAL A 143 -9.88 18.88 -1.44
N GLN A 144 -9.60 20.07 -0.93
CA GLN A 144 -10.19 21.30 -1.46
C GLN A 144 -9.82 21.48 -2.95
N LYS A 145 -8.55 21.30 -3.31
CA LYS A 145 -8.11 21.38 -4.71
C LYS A 145 -8.76 20.32 -5.59
N LEU A 146 -8.91 19.09 -5.09
CA LEU A 146 -9.65 18.05 -5.79
C LEU A 146 -11.11 18.44 -6.05
N LEU A 147 -11.78 19.07 -5.08
CA LEU A 147 -13.15 19.56 -5.24
C LEU A 147 -13.27 20.70 -6.25
N ASP A 148 -12.23 21.54 -6.37
CA ASP A 148 -12.14 22.63 -7.35
C ASP A 148 -11.98 22.10 -8.78
N TYR A 149 -11.13 21.08 -8.97
CA TYR A 149 -10.82 20.52 -10.30
C TYR A 149 -11.84 19.50 -10.80
N TYR A 150 -12.44 18.74 -9.88
CA TYR A 150 -13.27 17.61 -10.22
C TYR A 150 -14.70 17.83 -9.75
N SER A 151 -15.69 17.52 -10.61
CA SER A 151 -17.12 17.53 -10.27
C SER A 151 -17.61 16.33 -9.42
N PRO A 152 -17.02 15.12 -9.50
CA PRO A 152 -17.44 13.97 -8.70
C PRO A 152 -17.28 14.10 -7.17
N LYS A 153 -17.85 13.14 -6.42
CA LYS A 153 -17.62 13.02 -4.97
C LYS A 153 -16.18 12.65 -4.66
N ILE A 154 -15.68 13.18 -3.55
CA ILE A 154 -14.38 12.82 -2.99
C ILE A 154 -14.61 11.90 -1.79
N VAL A 155 -13.93 10.75 -1.79
CA VAL A 155 -13.92 9.79 -0.70
C VAL A 155 -12.56 9.85 -0.05
N VAL A 156 -12.49 10.11 1.25
CA VAL A 156 -11.22 10.13 2.00
C VAL A 156 -11.16 8.90 2.88
N LYS A 157 -10.28 7.96 2.55
CA LYS A 157 -10.03 6.76 3.35
C LYS A 157 -8.89 7.03 4.32
N ILE A 158 -9.21 6.89 5.61
CA ILE A 158 -8.29 7.22 6.70
C ILE A 158 -7.22 6.12 6.87
N HIS A 159 -5.99 6.47 7.26
CA HIS A 159 -4.96 5.48 7.59
C HIS A 159 -5.34 4.73 8.88
N PRO A 160 -5.06 3.42 9.02
CA PRO A 160 -5.47 2.65 10.21
C PRO A 160 -4.99 3.20 11.55
N SER A 161 -3.87 3.93 11.55
CA SER A 161 -3.28 4.55 12.74
C SER A 161 -3.92 5.89 13.13
N GLU A 162 -4.74 6.49 12.26
CA GLU A 162 -5.29 7.84 12.44
C GLU A 162 -6.72 7.83 12.99
N ASP A 163 -7.13 8.91 13.65
CA ASP A 163 -8.49 9.04 14.19
C ASP A 163 -9.44 9.63 13.14
N ILE A 164 -10.47 8.85 12.78
CA ILE A 164 -11.53 9.27 11.84
C ILE A 164 -12.23 10.55 12.28
N LYS A 165 -12.37 10.81 13.59
CA LYS A 165 -13.07 11.99 14.11
C LYS A 165 -12.40 13.30 13.70
N GLU A 166 -11.07 13.28 13.56
CA GLU A 166 -10.30 14.46 13.13
C GLU A 166 -10.70 14.86 11.71
N TYR A 167 -10.83 13.89 10.81
CA TYR A 167 -11.19 14.09 9.42
C TYR A 167 -12.67 14.37 9.21
N THR A 168 -13.55 13.71 9.98
CA THR A 168 -14.99 14.03 9.98
C THR A 168 -15.22 15.48 10.38
N LYS A 169 -14.50 15.99 11.41
CA LYS A 169 -14.57 17.40 11.80
C LYS A 169 -13.96 18.31 10.74
N LEU A 170 -12.79 17.95 10.20
CA LEU A 170 -12.07 18.72 9.20
C LEU A 170 -12.93 18.97 7.95
N PHE A 171 -13.71 17.97 7.53
CA PHE A 171 -14.50 18.01 6.30
C PHE A 171 -16.01 18.19 6.49
N ALA A 172 -16.47 18.53 7.71
CA ALA A 172 -17.90 18.66 8.02
C ALA A 172 -18.66 19.67 7.13
N GLY A 173 -17.96 20.68 6.59
CA GLY A 173 -18.53 21.69 5.69
C GLY A 173 -18.62 21.26 4.21
N PHE A 174 -18.08 20.10 3.83
CA PHE A 174 -18.03 19.67 2.44
C PHE A 174 -19.03 18.54 2.17
N SER A 175 -20.20 18.89 1.60
CA SER A 175 -21.26 17.94 1.26
C SER A 175 -20.86 16.87 0.24
N ARG A 176 -19.80 17.13 -0.54
CA ARG A 176 -19.25 16.23 -1.56
C ARG A 176 -18.12 15.34 -1.04
N VAL A 177 -17.81 15.39 0.25
CA VAL A 177 -16.75 14.59 0.88
C VAL A 177 -17.37 13.49 1.76
N THR A 178 -16.94 12.24 1.56
CA THR A 178 -17.29 11.10 2.41
C THR A 178 -16.05 10.52 3.06
N ILE A 179 -16.11 10.17 4.34
CA ILE A 179 -14.97 9.63 5.08
C ILE A 179 -15.14 8.12 5.28
N ILE A 180 -14.14 7.33 4.87
CA ILE A 180 -14.09 5.88 5.11
C ILE A 180 -13.12 5.58 6.26
N SER A 181 -13.55 4.69 7.16
CA SER A 181 -12.76 4.23 8.29
C SER A 181 -11.43 3.60 7.88
N GLY A 182 -10.40 3.80 8.70
CA GLY A 182 -9.11 3.15 8.52
C GLY A 182 -9.12 1.63 8.69
N HIS A 183 -10.18 1.05 9.26
CA HIS A 183 -10.35 -0.40 9.37
C HIS A 183 -10.72 -1.08 8.05
N VAL A 184 -11.13 -0.33 7.02
CA VAL A 184 -11.43 -0.88 5.70
C VAL A 184 -10.13 -0.93 4.89
N PRO A 185 -9.61 -2.10 4.50
CA PRO A 185 -8.41 -2.20 3.67
C PRO A 185 -8.68 -1.63 2.27
N PHE A 186 -7.68 -0.95 1.69
CA PHE A 186 -7.78 -0.45 0.32
C PHE A 186 -7.97 -1.60 -0.68
N GLU A 187 -7.30 -2.71 -0.43
CA GLU A 187 -7.38 -3.93 -1.21
C GLU A 187 -8.81 -4.46 -1.28
N ALA A 188 -9.55 -4.41 -0.17
CA ALA A 188 -10.96 -4.81 -0.14
C ALA A 188 -11.88 -3.84 -0.90
N ILE A 189 -11.56 -2.54 -0.87
CA ILE A 189 -12.25 -1.52 -1.68
C ILE A 189 -12.04 -1.82 -3.17
N SER A 190 -10.81 -2.13 -3.57
CA SER A 190 -10.48 -2.39 -4.97
C SER A 190 -11.18 -3.63 -5.54
N LEU A 191 -11.42 -4.67 -4.72
CA LEU A 191 -12.17 -5.86 -5.13
C LEU A 191 -13.64 -5.58 -5.46
N LYS A 192 -14.19 -4.47 -4.99
CA LYS A 192 -15.60 -4.10 -5.22
C LYS A 192 -15.82 -3.37 -6.55
N ILE A 193 -14.76 -2.83 -7.16
CA ILE A 193 -14.87 -2.05 -8.40
C ILE A 193 -15.14 -3.02 -9.56
N ASP A 194 -16.25 -2.80 -10.26
CA ASP A 194 -16.82 -3.75 -11.22
C ASP A 194 -16.14 -3.74 -12.60
N GLY A 195 -14.95 -3.15 -12.72
CA GLY A 195 -14.15 -3.08 -13.94
C GLY A 195 -14.75 -2.23 -15.06
N LYS A 196 -15.97 -1.69 -14.89
CA LYS A 196 -16.65 -0.82 -15.87
C LYS A 196 -16.27 0.64 -15.71
N HIS A 197 -15.74 1.01 -14.54
CA HIS A 197 -15.40 2.37 -14.18
C HIS A 197 -14.02 2.44 -13.55
N ASP A 198 -13.25 3.43 -13.97
CA ASP A 198 -11.92 3.70 -13.44
C ASP A 198 -12.03 4.49 -12.13
N LEU A 199 -11.62 3.87 -11.03
CA LEU A 199 -11.41 4.52 -9.74
C LEU A 199 -10.05 5.22 -9.73
N LYS A 200 -10.07 6.56 -9.70
CA LYS A 200 -8.87 7.37 -9.47
C LYS A 200 -8.57 7.41 -7.97
N VAL A 201 -7.36 7.02 -7.59
CA VAL A 201 -6.92 6.98 -6.20
C VAL A 201 -5.70 7.89 -6.04
N TYR A 202 -5.81 8.95 -5.24
CA TYR A 202 -4.69 9.82 -4.91
C TYR A 202 -4.13 9.49 -3.53
N SER A 203 -2.81 9.51 -3.41
CA SER A 203 -2.09 9.33 -2.16
C SER A 203 -0.85 10.22 -2.20
N LEU A 204 -0.40 10.73 -1.05
CA LEU A 204 0.92 11.38 -1.00
C LEU A 204 2.02 10.39 -1.42
N ARG A 205 2.03 9.19 -0.83
CA ARG A 205 2.87 8.06 -1.29
C ARG A 205 2.48 6.71 -0.66
N THR A 206 1.74 5.87 -1.37
CA THR A 206 1.38 4.53 -0.88
C THR A 206 2.14 3.43 -1.62
N SER A 207 2.35 2.31 -0.92
CA SER A 207 2.70 1.03 -1.55
C SER A 207 1.51 0.11 -1.70
N SER A 208 0.30 0.56 -1.35
CA SER A 208 -0.92 -0.22 -1.57
C SER A 208 -1.11 -0.49 -3.06
N PHE A 209 -1.58 -1.69 -3.35
CA PHE A 209 -1.89 -2.14 -4.70
C PHE A 209 -3.35 -2.52 -4.78
N SER A 210 -3.97 -2.32 -5.95
CA SER A 210 -5.32 -2.81 -6.20
C SER A 210 -5.28 -4.33 -6.39
N LEU A 211 -6.23 -5.01 -5.75
CA LEU A 211 -6.53 -6.41 -5.99
C LEU A 211 -7.74 -6.47 -6.92
N GLY A 212 -7.53 -6.93 -8.15
CA GLY A 212 -8.63 -7.15 -9.09
C GLY A 212 -8.13 -7.62 -10.47
N PRO A 213 -8.87 -8.51 -11.15
CA PRO A 213 -8.51 -9.00 -12.49
C PRO A 213 -8.62 -7.92 -13.58
N ASN A 214 -9.35 -6.84 -13.31
CA ASN A 214 -9.54 -5.71 -14.22
C ASN A 214 -8.97 -4.46 -13.56
N SER A 215 -7.88 -3.94 -14.13
CA SER A 215 -7.04 -2.85 -13.62
C SER A 215 -7.71 -1.47 -13.62
N SER A 216 -9.00 -1.37 -13.34
CA SER A 216 -9.74 -0.10 -13.32
C SER A 216 -9.50 0.71 -12.04
N VAL A 217 -8.40 0.48 -11.32
CA VAL A 217 -8.03 1.23 -10.13
C VAL A 217 -6.64 1.81 -10.33
N ASN A 218 -6.59 3.13 -10.50
CA ASN A 218 -5.37 3.87 -10.80
C ASN A 218 -4.87 4.58 -9.54
N VAL A 219 -3.86 4.00 -8.89
CA VAL A 219 -3.20 4.60 -7.72
C VAL A 219 -2.12 5.57 -8.19
N LEU A 220 -2.35 6.84 -7.92
CA LEU A 220 -1.50 7.97 -8.27
C LEU A 220 -0.82 8.48 -6.99
N ASN A 221 0.49 8.26 -6.92
CA ASN A 221 1.32 8.87 -5.88
C ASN A 221 1.68 10.28 -6.30
N LEU A 222 1.37 11.25 -5.44
CA LEU A 222 1.67 12.66 -5.67
C LEU A 222 3.13 13.01 -5.37
N ILE A 223 3.86 12.13 -4.66
CA ILE A 223 5.25 12.35 -4.24
C ILE A 223 6.08 11.07 -4.40
N ASP A 224 6.79 10.97 -5.51
CA ASP A 224 7.64 9.82 -5.81
C ASP A 224 9.06 9.92 -5.22
N SER A 225 9.56 11.14 -5.01
CA SER A 225 10.93 11.39 -4.51
C SER A 225 11.12 10.83 -3.10
N VAL A 226 12.03 9.87 -2.94
CA VAL A 226 12.39 9.30 -1.61
C VAL A 226 13.09 10.33 -0.72
N ASP A 227 13.85 11.24 -1.33
CA ASP A 227 14.63 12.23 -0.60
C ASP A 227 13.74 13.24 0.13
N MET A 228 12.58 13.59 -0.45
CA MET A 228 11.60 14.45 0.20
C MET A 228 11.04 13.86 1.49
N TRP A 229 10.86 12.53 1.54
CA TRP A 229 10.45 11.84 2.77
C TRP A 229 11.57 11.78 3.81
N THR A 230 12.82 11.92 3.38
CA THR A 230 13.99 11.94 4.27
C THR A 230 14.26 13.34 4.82
N ARG A 231 14.01 14.39 4.03
CA ARG A 231 14.17 15.80 4.38
C ARG A 231 12.81 16.49 4.52
N PHE A 232 11.91 15.85 5.26
CA PHE A 232 10.50 16.22 5.27
C PHE A 232 10.27 17.70 5.60
N SER A 233 9.49 18.38 4.75
CA SER A 233 8.97 19.72 4.96
C SER A 233 7.49 19.74 4.57
N SER A 234 6.61 20.12 5.49
CA SER A 234 5.16 20.13 5.24
C SER A 234 4.78 21.01 4.04
N ASP A 235 5.44 22.16 3.89
CA ASP A 235 5.17 23.12 2.82
C ASP A 235 5.64 22.57 1.46
N GLU A 236 6.84 21.98 1.41
CA GLU A 236 7.38 21.40 0.18
C GLU A 236 6.58 20.16 -0.27
N ILE A 237 6.15 19.34 0.68
CA ILE A 237 5.28 18.18 0.46
C ILE A 237 3.94 18.64 -0.12
N LEU A 238 3.33 19.68 0.47
CA LEU A 238 2.07 20.22 -0.01
C LEU A 238 2.21 20.81 -1.41
N GLU A 239 3.18 21.70 -1.61
CA GLU A 239 3.44 22.35 -2.90
C GLU A 239 3.66 21.32 -4.01
N THR A 240 4.52 20.33 -3.76
CA THR A 240 4.79 19.25 -4.72
C THR A 240 3.54 18.45 -5.02
N ALA A 241 2.77 18.07 -3.99
CA ALA A 241 1.57 17.29 -4.17
C ALA A 241 0.49 18.03 -4.99
N ILE A 242 0.35 19.35 -4.77
CA ILE A 242 -0.57 20.18 -5.56
C ILE A 242 -0.09 20.33 -7.00
N ASN A 243 1.20 20.62 -7.21
CA ASN A 243 1.75 20.76 -8.56
C ASN A 243 1.58 19.46 -9.37
N GLU A 244 1.83 18.31 -8.74
CA GLU A 244 1.63 17.02 -9.36
C GLU A 244 0.15 16.72 -9.63
N LEU A 245 -0.75 17.10 -8.71
CA LEU A 245 -2.19 16.98 -8.93
C LEU A 245 -2.65 17.79 -10.15
N VAL A 246 -2.19 19.04 -10.28
CA VAL A 246 -2.49 19.91 -11.43
C VAL A 246 -1.97 19.29 -12.72
N ARG A 247 -0.71 18.84 -12.72
CA ARG A 247 -0.10 18.16 -13.87
C ARG A 247 -0.91 16.93 -14.30
N LEU A 248 -1.37 16.12 -13.35
CA LEU A 248 -2.19 14.94 -13.62
C LEU A 248 -3.59 15.32 -14.12
N TYR A 249 -4.18 16.41 -13.63
CA TYR A 249 -5.46 16.90 -14.14
C TYR A 249 -5.35 17.35 -15.59
N ASP A 250 -4.35 18.17 -15.92
CA ASP A 250 -4.14 18.72 -17.27
C ASP A 250 -3.85 17.64 -18.32
N GLN A 251 -3.27 16.50 -17.92
CA GLN A 251 -3.03 15.36 -18.81
C GLN A 251 -4.29 14.53 -19.11
N ASN A 252 -5.37 14.72 -18.34
CA ASN A 252 -6.63 13.99 -18.47
C ASN A 252 -7.78 14.85 -19.06
N LEU A 253 -7.50 16.10 -19.45
CA LEU A 253 -8.36 16.96 -20.26
C LEU A 253 -8.05 16.76 -21.75
#